data_AF-A0A6I4SZG4-F1
#
_entry.id   AF-A0A6I4SZG4-F1
#
_cell.length_a   1.000
_cell.length_b   1.000
_cell.length_c   1.000
_cell.angle_alpha   90.00
_cell.angle_beta   90.00
_cell.angle_gamma   90.00
#
_symmetry.space_group_name_H-M   'P 1'
#
loop_
_entity.id
_entity.type
_entity.pdbx_description
1 polymer ?
#
loop_
_entity_poly.entity_id
_entity_poly.type
_entity_poly.pdbx_seq_one_letter_code
_entity_poly.pdbx_strand_id
1 'polypeptide(L)' 'MEIALKKLFHWMPFLFGIGFIAPLIAQTMAAWDIAAPFGMERIVFGLIIGAPWGLYAVLRGRWI' A
#
# COMPACT_ATOMS: atom_id res chain seq x y z
N MET A 1 -4.25 -16.58 21.51
CA MET A 1 -3.17 -16.17 20.57
C MET A 1 -3.52 -16.47 19.11
N GLU A 2 -4.05 -17.66 18.81
CA GLU A 2 -4.36 -18.10 17.44
C GLU A 2 -5.29 -17.17 16.63
N ILE A 3 -6.36 -16.65 17.26
CA ILE A 3 -7.34 -15.77 16.60
C ILE A 3 -6.71 -14.44 16.14
N ALA A 4 -5.84 -13.86 16.96
CA ALA A 4 -5.15 -12.61 16.64
C ALA A 4 -4.19 -12.81 15.45
N LEU A 5 -3.47 -13.92 15.44
CA LEU A 5 -2.54 -14.26 14.37
C LEU A 5 -3.28 -14.48 13.04
N LYS A 6 -4.42 -15.19 13.05
CA LYS A 6 -5.27 -15.38 11.86
C LYS A 6 -5.79 -14.05 11.32
N LYS A 7 -6.23 -13.13 12.19
CA LYS A 7 -6.67 -11.79 11.79
C LYS A 7 -5.51 -10.98 11.21
N LEU A 8 -4.32 -11.04 11.81
CA LEU A 8 -3.14 -10.35 11.28
C LEU A 8 -2.80 -10.82 9.88
N PHE A 9 -2.74 -12.13 9.65
CA PHE A 9 -2.46 -12.69 8.31
C PHE A 9 -3.53 -12.34 7.28
N HIS A 10 -4.80 -12.27 7.69
CA HIS A 10 -5.88 -11.83 6.80
C HIS A 10 -5.70 -10.36 6.36
N TRP A 11 -5.28 -9.48 7.26
CA TRP A 11 -5.05 -8.05 6.98
C TRP A 11 -3.66 -7.72 6.45
N MET A 12 -2.75 -8.70 6.43
CA MET A 12 -1.38 -8.52 5.99
C MET A 12 -1.24 -7.91 4.59
N PRO A 13 -2.06 -8.24 3.57
CA PRO A 13 -1.99 -7.58 2.27
C PRO A 13 -2.28 -6.08 2.34
N PHE A 14 -3.24 -5.65 3.17
CA PHE A 14 -3.55 -4.24 3.38
C PHE A 14 -2.41 -3.51 4.09
N LEU A 15 -1.88 -4.10 5.17
CA LEU A 15 -0.72 -3.57 5.89
C LEU A 15 0.51 -3.48 4.99
N PHE A 16 0.71 -4.45 4.08
CA PHE A 16 1.78 -4.42 3.09
C PHE A 16 1.56 -3.34 2.03
N GLY A 17 0.32 -3.14 1.59
CA GLY A 17 -0.05 -2.06 0.67
C GLY A 17 0.32 -0.67 1.23
N ILE A 18 0.06 -0.45 2.51
CA ILE A 18 0.37 0.82 3.21
C ILE A 18 1.85 0.91 3.61
N GLY A 19 2.40 -0.13 4.22
CA GLY A 19 3.72 -0.11 4.83
C GLY A 19 4.87 -0.36 3.87
N PHE A 20 4.60 -0.93 2.69
CA PHE A 20 5.62 -1.25 1.70
C PHE A 20 5.33 -0.65 0.33
N ILE A 21 4.16 -0.91 -0.26
CA ILE A 21 3.85 -0.44 -1.63
C ILE A 21 3.77 1.09 -1.69
N ALA A 22 3.09 1.74 -0.74
CA ALA A 22 2.99 3.19 -0.73
C ALA A 22 4.38 3.89 -0.61
N PRO A 23 5.27 3.51 0.34
CA PRO A 23 6.63 4.02 0.37
C PRO A 23 7.44 3.70 -0.88
N LEU A 24 7.30 2.50 -1.45
CA LEU A 24 8.01 2.11 -2.67
C LEU A 24 7.62 3.02 -3.83
N ILE A 25 6.33 3.32 -4.01
CA ILE A 25 5.85 4.26 -5.03
C ILE A 25 6.46 5.65 -4.79
N ALA A 26 6.37 6.15 -3.56
CA ALA A 26 6.90 7.47 -3.22
C ALA A 26 8.42 7.60 -3.45
N GLN A 27 9.18 6.55 -3.08
CA GLN A 27 10.62 6.47 -3.30
C GLN A 27 10.97 6.35 -4.79
N THR A 28 10.20 5.57 -5.55
CA THR A 28 10.40 5.45 -7.01
C THR A 28 10.14 6.79 -7.69
N MET A 29 9.06 7.49 -7.31
CA MET A 29 8.79 8.85 -7.81
C MET A 29 9.92 9.81 -7.44
N ALA A 30 10.47 9.69 -6.23
CA ALA A 30 11.61 10.52 -5.83
C ALA A 30 12.88 10.21 -6.62
N ALA A 31 13.17 8.93 -6.87
CA ALA A 31 14.32 8.49 -7.63
C ALA A 31 14.28 8.93 -9.11
N TRP A 32 13.08 9.09 -9.68
CA TRP A 32 12.88 9.56 -11.05
C TRP A 32 12.52 11.05 -11.15
N ASP A 33 12.61 11.78 -10.03
CA ASP A 33 12.23 13.18 -9.90
C ASP A 33 10.81 13.51 -10.43
N ILE A 34 9.89 12.56 -10.26
CA ILE A 34 8.48 12.73 -10.61
C ILE A 34 7.77 13.39 -9.44
N ALA A 35 7.16 14.55 -9.69
CA ALA A 35 6.26 15.19 -8.75
C ALA A 35 4.94 14.42 -8.67
N ALA A 36 4.33 14.35 -7.48
CA ALA A 36 2.99 13.79 -7.39
C ALA A 36 1.94 14.74 -8.01
N PRO A 37 0.86 14.21 -8.60
CA PRO A 37 -0.20 15.02 -9.19
C PRO A 37 -0.83 15.98 -8.20
N PHE A 38 -1.44 17.07 -8.68
CA PHE A 38 -2.21 18.01 -7.86
C PHE A 38 -1.41 18.69 -6.71
N GLY A 39 -0.08 18.70 -6.80
CA GLY A 39 0.79 19.33 -5.79
C GLY A 39 0.85 18.59 -4.45
N MET A 40 0.39 17.33 -4.40
CA MET A 40 0.40 16.53 -3.19
C MET A 40 1.80 15.98 -2.86
N GLU A 41 1.97 15.46 -1.64
CA GLU A 41 3.18 14.71 -1.30
C GLU A 41 3.20 13.33 -1.98
N ARG A 42 4.40 12.90 -2.38
CA ARG A 42 4.63 11.57 -3.00
C ARG A 42 4.10 10.42 -2.14
N ILE A 43 4.21 10.52 -0.81
CA ILE A 43 3.71 9.49 0.11
C ILE A 43 2.19 9.41 0.12
N VAL A 44 1.49 10.54 0.05
CA VAL A 44 0.02 10.57 0.00
C VAL A 44 -0.44 9.92 -1.31
N PHE A 45 0.25 10.18 -2.42
CA PHE A 45 -0.04 9.51 -3.69
C PHE A 45 0.20 8.00 -3.61
N GLY A 46 1.33 7.60 -3.02
CA GLY A 46 1.63 6.19 -2.74
C GLY A 46 0.53 5.52 -1.90
N LEU A 47 0.00 6.18 -0.87
CA LEU A 47 -1.07 5.65 -0.02
C LEU A 47 -2.40 5.51 -0.77
N ILE A 48 -2.73 6.46 -1.65
CA ILE A 48 -3.93 6.40 -2.49
C ILE A 48 -3.90 5.20 -3.45
N ILE A 49 -2.72 4.71 -3.83
CA ILE A 49 -2.57 3.51 -4.67
C ILE A 49 -2.43 2.26 -3.81
N GLY A 50 -1.48 2.26 -2.87
CA GLY A 50 -1.10 1.11 -2.06
C GLY A 50 -2.20 0.64 -1.12
N ALA A 51 -2.95 1.55 -0.49
CA ALA A 51 -4.00 1.16 0.45
C ALA A 51 -5.21 0.50 -0.25
N PRO A 52 -5.77 1.06 -1.35
CA PRO A 52 -6.83 0.37 -2.09
C PRO A 52 -6.37 -0.93 -2.74
N TRP A 53 -5.14 -1.00 -3.26
CA TRP A 53 -4.61 -2.24 -3.82
C TRP A 53 -4.45 -3.33 -2.75
N GLY A 54 -3.88 -2.99 -1.59
CA GLY A 54 -3.78 -3.90 -0.46
C GLY A 54 -5.15 -4.36 0.04
N LEU A 55 -6.14 -3.46 0.08
CA LEU A 55 -7.51 -3.79 0.45
C LEU A 55 -8.16 -4.72 -0.58
N TYR A 56 -7.97 -4.45 -1.88
CA TYR A 56 -8.41 -5.33 -2.95
C TYR A 56 -7.83 -6.73 -2.78
N ALA A 57 -6.55 -6.85 -2.42
CA ALA A 57 -5.89 -8.12 -2.17
C ALA A 57 -6.47 -8.87 -0.95
N VAL A 58 -6.86 -8.16 0.12
CA VAL A 58 -7.59 -8.76 1.25
C VAL A 58 -8.93 -9.33 0.80
N LEU A 59 -9.69 -8.58 0.00
CA LEU A 59 -11.03 -8.98 -0.45
C LEU A 59 -11.01 -10.13 -1.46
N ARG A 60 -10.03 -10.16 -2.36
CA ARG A 60 -9.94 -11.12 -3.48
C ARG A 60 -9.03 -12.31 -3.19
N GLY A 61 -8.20 -12.23 -2.16
CA GLY A 61 -7.17 -13.23 -1.84
C GLY A 61 -6.02 -13.29 -2.86
N ARG A 62 -5.92 -12.30 -3.76
CA ARG A 62 -4.85 -12.17 -4.78
C ARG A 62 -4.64 -10.72 -5.16
N TRP A 63 -3.44 -10.40 -5.64
CA TRP A 63 -3.04 -9.04 -6.00
C TRP A 63 -3.43 -8.61 -7.42
N ILE A 64 -3.79 -9.56 -8.29
CA ILE A 64 -4.17 -9.37 -9.71
C ILE A 64 -5.38 -10.24 -10.01
#